data_AF-A0A6P5D0D1-F1
#
_entry.id   AF-A0A6P5D0D1-F1
#
_cell.length_a   1.000
_cell.length_b   1.000
_cell.length_c   1.000
_cell.angle_alpha   90.00
_cell.angle_beta   90.00
_cell.angle_gamma   90.00
#
_symmetry.space_group_name_H-M   'P 1'
#
loop_
_entity.id
_entity.type
_entity.pdbx_description
1 polymer ?
#
loop_
_entity_poly.entity_id
_entity_poly.type
_entity_poly.pdbx_seq_one_letter_code
_entity_poly.pdbx_strand_id
1 'polypeptide(L)'
;MVVLWLVLPAALGTFFLGVFVWAVFEHFLTTDVPSALRHPAKFRFLHCIFVYVVTLGNIFEKIGVCSLLRFLQFLQKSVRIKEDPVLVVTNLRFGTIPVRLFQPKTPSPSPQRGIIFFHGGAALVGSLDIYQSLCGSLARETDSVLLAVGYHKLPDHHYHTISNDCLNASIHFLKTLGTYGVDSSRVVLCGDSVGAGVAALISQILVGRLDLPQIRAQVLIYPLLQIINFQLPSFHQNSHIPFLTQKFMITCMFRYLLIDSSWWDAIVTGAFIPPKVWKKYRKWLSTDNLPNRFKKTGCQPVFPAPFNEAAYLENKHLLDVENSPLVRDDEIIAQLPEAFLVSCENDMLRDAALLYKK
;
A
#
# COMPACT_ATOMS: atom_id res chain seq x y z
N MET A 1 18.91 -7.07 -46.18
CA MET A 1 17.91 -6.43 -45.28
C MET A 1 16.94 -7.43 -44.65
N VAL A 2 16.28 -8.33 -45.39
CA VAL A 2 15.26 -9.27 -44.84
C VAL A 2 15.77 -10.18 -43.71
N VAL A 3 17.04 -10.64 -43.77
CA VAL A 3 17.64 -11.48 -42.73
C VAL A 3 17.77 -10.74 -41.39
N LEU A 4 18.09 -9.43 -41.40
CA LEU A 4 18.21 -8.63 -40.18
C LEU A 4 16.85 -8.43 -39.48
N TRP A 5 15.76 -8.36 -40.27
CA TRP A 5 14.39 -8.22 -39.78
C TRP A 5 13.82 -9.48 -39.11
N LEU A 6 14.36 -10.67 -39.41
CA LEU A 6 13.95 -11.93 -38.77
C LEU A 6 14.84 -12.30 -37.57
N VAL A 7 16.12 -11.93 -37.62
CA VAL A 7 17.08 -12.23 -36.54
C VAL A 7 16.78 -11.43 -35.28
N LEU A 8 16.39 -10.15 -35.41
CA LEU A 8 16.13 -9.29 -34.24
C LEU A 8 14.91 -9.76 -33.41
N PRO A 9 13.73 -10.08 -34.00
CA PRO A 9 12.61 -10.64 -33.24
C PRO A 9 12.91 -12.01 -32.62
N ALA A 10 13.66 -12.87 -33.33
CA ALA A 10 14.04 -14.18 -32.82
C ALA A 10 15.00 -14.07 -31.63
N ALA A 11 16.01 -13.18 -31.71
CA ALA A 11 16.93 -12.89 -30.62
C ALA A 11 16.19 -12.30 -29.40
N LEU A 12 15.28 -11.36 -29.64
CA LEU A 12 14.47 -10.75 -28.59
C LEU A 12 13.53 -11.77 -27.93
N GLY A 13 12.89 -12.64 -28.71
CA GLY A 13 12.07 -13.74 -28.21
C GLY A 13 12.87 -14.73 -27.37
N THR A 14 14.08 -15.07 -27.81
CA THR A 14 15.00 -15.95 -27.07
C THR A 14 15.43 -15.31 -25.75
N PHE A 15 15.70 -14.00 -25.75
CA PHE A 15 16.05 -13.26 -24.55
C PHE A 15 14.91 -13.26 -23.52
N PHE A 16 13.68 -12.92 -23.93
CA PHE A 16 12.52 -12.95 -23.03
C PHE A 16 12.26 -14.34 -22.47
N LEU A 17 12.34 -15.37 -23.32
CA LEU A 17 12.19 -16.75 -22.89
C LEU A 17 13.30 -17.14 -21.91
N GLY A 18 14.54 -16.74 -22.14
CA GLY A 18 15.67 -16.99 -21.25
C GLY A 18 15.46 -16.39 -19.86
N VAL A 19 15.02 -15.13 -19.77
CA VAL A 19 14.71 -14.48 -18.47
C VAL A 19 13.53 -15.17 -17.77
N PHE A 20 12.52 -15.60 -18.52
CA PHE A 20 11.38 -16.35 -17.94
C PHE A 20 11.81 -17.71 -17.40
N VAL A 21 12.57 -18.47 -18.19
CA VAL A 21 13.11 -19.77 -17.80
C VAL A 21 13.99 -19.63 -16.57
N TRP A 22 14.90 -18.65 -16.53
CA TRP A 22 15.69 -18.32 -15.33
C TRP A 22 14.80 -18.07 -14.11
N ALA A 23 13.76 -17.22 -14.23
CA ALA A 23 12.87 -16.92 -13.11
C ALA A 23 12.10 -18.17 -12.61
N VAL A 24 11.74 -19.09 -13.51
CA VAL A 24 11.10 -20.36 -13.14
C VAL A 24 12.10 -21.29 -12.44
N PHE A 25 13.28 -21.51 -13.01
CA PHE A 25 14.27 -22.43 -12.41
C PHE A 25 14.78 -21.94 -11.06
N GLU A 26 15.12 -20.65 -10.96
CA GLU A 26 15.63 -20.07 -9.72
C GLU A 26 14.55 -20.00 -8.64
N HIS A 27 13.33 -19.53 -8.97
CA HIS A 27 12.36 -19.20 -7.93
C HIS A 27 11.25 -20.23 -7.72
N PHE A 28 10.85 -20.99 -8.75
CA PHE A 28 9.68 -21.88 -8.60
C PHE A 28 9.91 -22.99 -7.58
N LEU A 29 11.15 -23.49 -7.48
CA LEU A 29 11.51 -24.58 -6.57
C LEU A 29 12.04 -24.10 -5.22
N THR A 30 12.67 -22.92 -5.17
CA THR A 30 13.35 -22.40 -3.98
C THR A 30 12.47 -21.47 -3.13
N THR A 31 11.39 -20.93 -3.70
CA THR A 31 10.54 -19.97 -2.98
C THR A 31 9.81 -20.67 -1.85
N ASP A 32 10.06 -20.19 -0.63
CA ASP A 32 9.29 -20.56 0.55
C ASP A 32 7.88 -20.03 0.41
N VAL A 33 6.93 -20.96 0.36
CA VAL A 33 5.50 -20.66 0.30
C VAL A 33 4.92 -20.95 1.68
N PRO A 34 4.16 -20.01 2.26
CA PRO A 34 3.48 -20.28 3.52
C PRO A 34 2.62 -21.56 3.43
N SER A 35 2.82 -22.46 4.38
CA SER A 35 2.14 -23.78 4.42
C SER A 35 0.61 -23.67 4.52
N ALA A 36 0.10 -22.53 4.99
CA ALA A 36 -1.32 -22.25 5.08
C ALA A 36 -2.02 -22.04 3.72
N LEU A 37 -1.29 -21.88 2.62
CA LEU A 37 -1.88 -21.61 1.30
C LEU A 37 -2.43 -22.88 0.64
N ARG A 38 -3.73 -22.85 0.27
CA ARG A 38 -4.41 -23.97 -0.39
C ARG A 38 -3.83 -24.34 -1.77
N HIS A 39 -3.22 -23.38 -2.47
CA HIS A 39 -2.73 -23.55 -3.84
C HIS A 39 -1.27 -23.09 -3.99
N PRO A 40 -0.30 -23.81 -3.40
CA PRO A 40 1.11 -23.38 -3.35
C PRO A 40 1.74 -23.27 -4.74
N ALA A 41 1.41 -24.18 -5.67
CA ALA A 41 1.90 -24.13 -7.05
C ALA A 41 1.44 -22.87 -7.80
N LYS A 42 0.17 -22.48 -7.62
CA LYS A 42 -0.39 -21.24 -8.20
C LYS A 42 0.32 -20.01 -7.65
N PHE A 43 0.61 -20.01 -6.35
CA PHE A 43 1.36 -18.92 -5.71
C PHE A 43 2.78 -18.81 -6.25
N ARG A 44 3.51 -19.93 -6.39
CA ARG A 44 4.84 -19.97 -7.02
C ARG A 44 4.82 -19.45 -8.44
N PHE A 45 3.84 -19.86 -9.23
CA PHE A 45 3.68 -19.39 -10.60
C PHE A 45 3.46 -17.86 -10.66
N LEU A 46 2.57 -17.33 -9.82
CA LEU A 46 2.36 -15.88 -9.71
C LEU A 46 3.63 -15.15 -9.25
N HIS A 47 4.40 -15.73 -8.32
CA HIS A 47 5.67 -15.17 -7.89
C HIS A 47 6.70 -15.14 -9.03
N CYS A 48 6.85 -16.23 -9.79
CA CYS A 48 7.74 -16.26 -10.95
C CYS A 48 7.35 -15.22 -12.00
N ILE A 49 6.05 -15.03 -12.27
CA ILE A 49 5.58 -13.94 -13.16
C ILE A 49 5.98 -12.58 -12.61
N PHE A 50 5.78 -12.34 -11.31
CA PHE A 50 6.14 -11.08 -10.68
C PHE A 50 7.66 -10.81 -10.79
N VAL A 51 8.49 -11.80 -10.45
CA VAL A 51 9.96 -11.70 -10.56
C VAL A 51 10.37 -11.47 -12.01
N TYR A 52 9.81 -12.22 -12.95
CA TYR A 52 10.07 -12.05 -14.39
C TYR A 52 9.78 -10.61 -14.84
N VAL A 53 8.59 -10.10 -14.52
CA VAL A 53 8.17 -8.73 -14.87
C VAL A 53 9.07 -7.68 -14.25
N VAL A 54 9.37 -7.79 -12.95
CA VAL A 54 10.26 -6.84 -12.26
C VAL A 54 11.68 -6.89 -12.83
N THR A 55 12.20 -8.08 -13.13
CA THR A 55 13.53 -8.25 -13.74
C THR A 55 13.59 -7.64 -15.14
N LEU A 56 12.57 -7.86 -15.97
CA LEU A 56 12.49 -7.20 -17.28
C LEU A 56 12.45 -5.68 -17.17
N GLY A 57 11.62 -5.15 -16.26
CA GLY A 57 11.55 -3.72 -16.03
C GLY A 57 12.89 -3.12 -15.58
N ASN A 58 13.63 -3.83 -14.71
CA ASN A 58 14.99 -3.42 -14.31
C ASN A 58 15.97 -3.46 -15.48
N ILE A 59 15.88 -4.47 -16.36
CA ILE A 59 16.75 -4.55 -17.55
C ILE A 59 16.44 -3.38 -18.48
N PHE A 60 15.16 -3.11 -18.78
CA PHE A 60 14.73 -1.98 -19.60
C PHE A 60 15.17 -0.63 -19.04
N GLU A 61 15.14 -0.47 -17.72
CA GLU A 61 15.64 0.73 -17.04
C GLU A 61 17.15 0.89 -17.25
N LYS A 62 17.93 -0.18 -17.07
CA LYS A 62 19.40 -0.15 -17.23
C LYS A 62 19.87 0.12 -18.66
N ILE A 63 19.13 -0.35 -19.67
CA ILE A 63 19.46 -0.12 -21.09
C ILE A 63 18.85 1.17 -21.65
N GLY A 64 18.14 1.95 -20.82
CA GLY A 64 17.57 3.25 -21.20
C GLY A 64 16.30 3.19 -22.06
N VAL A 65 15.62 2.03 -22.14
CA VAL A 65 14.38 1.88 -22.93
C VAL A 65 13.20 2.53 -22.22
N CYS A 66 12.96 2.20 -20.95
CA CYS A 66 11.94 2.82 -20.12
C CYS A 66 12.25 2.57 -18.64
N SER A 67 11.76 3.44 -17.74
CA SER A 67 11.92 3.20 -16.31
C SER A 67 11.09 1.98 -15.85
N LEU A 68 11.56 1.29 -14.81
CA LEU A 68 10.87 0.14 -14.21
C LEU A 68 9.43 0.53 -13.86
N LEU A 69 9.25 1.73 -13.33
CA LEU A 69 7.96 2.25 -12.87
C LEU A 69 6.98 2.41 -14.03
N ARG A 70 7.42 3.00 -15.15
CA ARG A 70 6.60 3.15 -16.36
C ARG A 70 6.29 1.80 -17.00
N PHE A 71 7.23 0.86 -16.98
CA PHE A 71 7.02 -0.49 -17.47
C PHE A 71 5.93 -1.23 -16.67
N LEU A 72 6.00 -1.20 -15.34
CA LEU A 72 5.00 -1.83 -14.48
C LEU A 72 3.61 -1.21 -14.68
N GLN A 73 3.52 0.11 -14.79
CA GLN A 73 2.26 0.81 -15.04
C GLN A 73 1.70 0.52 -16.44
N PHE A 74 2.56 0.37 -17.44
CA PHE A 74 2.13 0.00 -18.79
C PHE A 74 1.44 -1.38 -18.80
N LEU A 75 2.02 -2.38 -18.14
CA LEU A 75 1.43 -3.72 -18.05
C LEU A 75 0.06 -3.71 -17.36
N GLN A 76 -0.17 -2.76 -16.45
CA GLN A 76 -1.44 -2.63 -15.73
C GLN A 76 -2.56 -2.04 -16.59
N LYS A 77 -2.23 -1.31 -17.66
CA LYS A 77 -3.23 -0.81 -18.62
C LYS A 77 -3.86 -1.93 -19.45
N SER A 78 -3.23 -3.11 -19.50
CA SER A 78 -3.74 -4.27 -20.23
C SER A 78 -4.80 -5.06 -19.47
N VAL A 79 -5.19 -4.62 -18.25
CA VAL A 79 -6.24 -5.28 -17.48
C VAL A 79 -7.59 -5.08 -18.16
N ARG A 80 -8.22 -6.19 -18.54
CA ARG A 80 -9.54 -6.16 -19.19
C ARG A 80 -10.61 -5.80 -18.18
N ILE A 81 -11.19 -4.63 -18.36
CA ILE A 81 -12.32 -4.16 -17.58
C ILE A 81 -13.59 -4.86 -18.07
N LYS A 82 -14.32 -5.51 -17.16
CA LYS A 82 -15.64 -6.06 -17.44
C LYS A 82 -16.70 -5.11 -16.90
N GLU A 83 -17.76 -4.91 -17.67
CA GLU A 83 -18.95 -4.22 -17.20
C GLU A 83 -19.59 -4.99 -16.04
N ASP A 84 -20.11 -4.25 -15.08
CA ASP A 84 -20.83 -4.83 -13.95
C ASP A 84 -22.33 -4.90 -14.28
N PRO A 85 -22.97 -6.09 -14.15
CA PRO A 85 -24.38 -6.23 -14.44
C PRO A 85 -25.28 -5.49 -13.43
N VAL A 86 -24.83 -5.26 -12.21
CA VAL A 86 -25.63 -4.73 -11.08
C VAL A 86 -25.19 -3.32 -10.68
N LEU A 87 -23.97 -2.90 -11.00
CA LEU A 87 -23.47 -1.57 -10.67
C LEU A 87 -23.40 -0.63 -11.88
N VAL A 88 -23.72 0.64 -11.66
CA VAL A 88 -23.29 1.76 -12.52
C VAL A 88 -21.90 2.17 -12.07
N VAL A 89 -20.95 2.15 -13.01
CA VAL A 89 -19.55 2.53 -12.75
C VAL A 89 -19.24 3.81 -13.52
N THR A 90 -19.02 4.90 -12.81
CA THR A 90 -18.82 6.23 -13.39
C THR A 90 -17.41 6.73 -13.09
N ASN A 91 -16.65 7.05 -14.13
CA ASN A 91 -15.38 7.76 -13.99
C ASN A 91 -15.65 9.27 -13.84
N LEU A 92 -15.15 9.87 -12.77
CA LEU A 92 -15.31 11.29 -12.46
C LEU A 92 -13.94 11.90 -12.12
N ARG A 93 -13.94 13.22 -11.90
CA ARG A 93 -12.80 13.94 -11.34
C ARG A 93 -13.26 14.88 -10.24
N PHE A 94 -12.56 14.86 -9.11
CA PHE A 94 -12.69 15.87 -8.06
C PHE A 94 -11.50 16.81 -8.17
N GLY A 95 -11.71 17.95 -8.84
CA GLY A 95 -10.62 18.81 -9.31
C GLY A 95 -9.74 18.05 -10.32
N THR A 96 -8.45 17.90 -10.02
CA THR A 96 -7.51 17.15 -10.85
C THR A 96 -7.47 15.65 -10.52
N ILE A 97 -8.06 15.23 -9.40
CA ILE A 97 -7.96 13.86 -8.87
C ILE A 97 -8.97 12.96 -9.58
N PRO A 98 -8.54 11.92 -10.33
CA PRO A 98 -9.48 10.98 -10.91
C PRO A 98 -10.08 10.09 -9.83
N VAL A 99 -11.38 9.85 -9.91
CA VAL A 99 -12.11 8.99 -9.00
C VAL A 99 -13.06 8.09 -9.80
N ARG A 100 -13.41 6.93 -9.24
CA ARG A 100 -14.40 6.02 -9.82
C ARG A 100 -15.48 5.75 -8.82
N LEU A 101 -16.71 6.05 -9.20
CA LEU A 101 -17.89 5.83 -8.39
C LEU A 101 -18.56 4.52 -8.83
N PHE A 102 -18.91 3.70 -7.86
CA PHE A 102 -19.65 2.45 -8.01
C PHE A 102 -20.97 2.61 -7.29
N GLN A 103 -22.09 2.54 -8.00
CA GLN A 103 -23.43 2.69 -7.45
C GLN A 103 -24.32 1.52 -7.84
N PRO A 104 -25.14 0.96 -6.93
CA PRO A 104 -26.18 0.02 -7.31
C PRO A 104 -27.11 0.59 -8.38
N LYS A 105 -27.41 -0.19 -9.44
CA LYS A 105 -28.33 0.22 -10.53
C LYS A 105 -29.75 0.41 -10.04
N THR A 106 -30.16 -0.41 -9.08
CA THR A 106 -31.50 -0.34 -8.52
C THR A 106 -31.58 0.85 -7.56
N PRO A 107 -32.45 1.83 -7.82
CA PRO A 107 -32.65 2.95 -6.91
C PRO A 107 -33.07 2.43 -5.54
N SER A 108 -32.40 2.89 -4.49
CA SER A 108 -32.80 2.61 -3.12
C SER A 108 -33.83 3.66 -2.66
N PRO A 109 -34.90 3.26 -1.96
CA PRO A 109 -35.86 4.20 -1.38
C PRO A 109 -35.27 5.00 -0.21
N SER A 110 -34.12 4.59 0.33
CA SER A 110 -33.42 5.28 1.42
C SER A 110 -31.94 5.55 1.05
N PRO A 111 -31.31 6.60 1.63
CA PRO A 111 -29.89 6.83 1.48
C PRO A 111 -29.05 5.58 1.80
N GLN A 112 -28.07 5.29 0.95
CA GLN A 112 -27.23 4.10 1.00
C GLN A 112 -25.98 4.31 1.86
N ARG A 113 -25.32 3.21 2.23
CA ARG A 113 -24.01 3.25 2.87
C ARG A 113 -22.96 3.80 1.90
N GLY A 114 -21.94 4.48 2.44
CA GLY A 114 -20.83 5.04 1.66
C GLY A 114 -19.51 4.35 1.99
N ILE A 115 -18.68 4.09 0.98
CA ILE A 115 -17.31 3.62 1.14
C ILE A 115 -16.38 4.57 0.38
N ILE A 116 -15.36 5.11 1.03
CA ILE A 116 -14.23 5.77 0.35
C ILE A 116 -13.07 4.79 0.36
N PHE A 117 -12.67 4.34 -0.83
CA PHE A 117 -11.66 3.30 -1.00
C PHE A 117 -10.33 3.86 -1.50
N PHE A 118 -9.24 3.56 -0.80
CA PHE A 118 -7.88 3.89 -1.19
C PHE A 118 -7.11 2.60 -1.51
N HIS A 119 -6.61 2.53 -2.73
CA HIS A 119 -5.94 1.32 -3.21
C HIS A 119 -4.52 1.17 -2.65
N GLY A 120 -4.00 -0.04 -2.56
CA GLY A 120 -2.60 -0.33 -2.24
C GLY A 120 -1.66 -0.22 -3.45
N GLY A 121 -0.44 -0.74 -3.30
CA GLY A 121 0.52 -0.82 -4.40
C GLY A 121 1.81 0.00 -4.20
N ALA A 122 2.27 0.14 -2.96
CA ALA A 122 3.59 0.68 -2.63
C ALA A 122 3.90 2.05 -3.25
N ALA A 123 2.89 2.93 -3.37
CA ALA A 123 2.99 4.25 -4.01
C ALA A 123 3.49 4.23 -5.47
N LEU A 124 3.39 3.09 -6.14
CA LEU A 124 4.00 2.85 -7.46
C LEU A 124 3.00 2.20 -8.43
N VAL A 125 2.45 1.08 -7.99
CA VAL A 125 1.49 0.27 -8.74
C VAL A 125 0.08 0.48 -8.20
N GLY A 126 -0.92 -0.06 -8.88
CA GLY A 126 -2.33 0.11 -8.51
C GLY A 126 -3.01 1.18 -9.35
N SER A 127 -4.24 0.93 -9.76
CA SER A 127 -5.07 1.88 -10.51
C SER A 127 -6.54 1.59 -10.27
N LEU A 128 -7.40 2.54 -10.64
CA LEU A 128 -8.85 2.34 -10.63
C LEU A 128 -9.26 1.08 -11.41
N ASP A 129 -8.53 0.75 -12.49
CA ASP A 129 -8.81 -0.39 -13.35
C ASP A 129 -8.42 -1.73 -12.69
N ILE A 130 -7.25 -1.79 -12.05
CA ILE A 130 -6.81 -2.99 -11.30
C ILE A 130 -7.79 -3.29 -10.16
N TYR A 131 -8.25 -2.25 -9.48
CA TYR A 131 -9.13 -2.37 -8.32
C TYR A 131 -10.61 -2.46 -8.70
N GLN A 132 -10.97 -2.39 -9.98
CA GLN A 132 -12.38 -2.39 -10.40
C GLN A 132 -13.14 -3.63 -9.91
N SER A 133 -12.55 -4.82 -10.03
CA SER A 133 -13.22 -6.04 -9.59
C SER A 133 -13.40 -6.09 -8.08
N LEU A 134 -12.41 -5.63 -7.31
CA LEU A 134 -12.47 -5.62 -5.85
C LEU A 134 -13.48 -4.59 -5.35
N CYS A 135 -13.37 -3.33 -5.82
CA CYS A 135 -14.28 -2.25 -5.50
C CYS A 135 -15.73 -2.58 -5.91
N GLY A 136 -15.92 -3.14 -7.10
CA GLY A 136 -17.22 -3.61 -7.55
C GLY A 136 -17.77 -4.74 -6.68
N SER A 137 -16.93 -5.67 -6.23
CA SER A 137 -17.37 -6.73 -5.31
C SER A 137 -17.77 -6.14 -3.96
N LEU A 138 -16.95 -5.26 -3.38
CA LEU A 138 -17.26 -4.60 -2.12
C LEU A 138 -18.61 -3.86 -2.22
N ALA A 139 -18.78 -3.01 -3.23
CA ALA A 139 -20.00 -2.22 -3.41
C ALA A 139 -21.26 -3.11 -3.53
N ARG A 140 -21.18 -4.27 -4.20
CA ARG A 140 -22.29 -5.22 -4.31
C ARG A 140 -22.57 -5.94 -3.00
N GLU A 141 -21.55 -6.55 -2.40
CA GLU A 141 -21.71 -7.37 -1.19
C GLU A 141 -22.14 -6.55 0.03
N THR A 142 -21.83 -5.25 0.06
CA THR A 142 -22.22 -4.35 1.15
C THR A 142 -23.42 -3.46 0.85
N ASP A 143 -23.97 -3.54 -0.37
CA ASP A 143 -25.02 -2.65 -0.89
C ASP A 143 -24.69 -1.17 -0.60
N SER A 144 -23.57 -0.72 -1.15
CA SER A 144 -22.98 0.59 -0.84
C SER A 144 -22.59 1.36 -2.10
N VAL A 145 -22.68 2.68 -2.01
CA VAL A 145 -22.00 3.57 -2.95
C VAL A 145 -20.52 3.61 -2.57
N LEU A 146 -19.65 3.25 -3.50
CA LEU A 146 -18.21 3.24 -3.27
C LEU A 146 -17.51 4.23 -4.19
N LEU A 147 -16.72 5.13 -3.59
CA LEU A 147 -15.80 6.02 -4.28
C LEU A 147 -14.38 5.48 -4.17
N ALA A 148 -13.82 5.01 -5.28
CA ALA A 148 -12.41 4.65 -5.37
C ALA A 148 -11.59 5.87 -5.78
N VAL A 149 -10.55 6.19 -5.01
CA VAL A 149 -9.67 7.33 -5.29
C VAL A 149 -8.47 6.91 -6.13
N GLY A 150 -8.34 7.49 -7.32
CA GLY A 150 -7.24 7.24 -8.25
C GLY A 150 -6.08 8.19 -8.02
N TYR A 151 -5.58 8.28 -6.79
CA TYR A 151 -4.56 9.24 -6.39
C TYR A 151 -3.30 9.19 -7.27
N HIS A 152 -2.64 10.35 -7.41
CA HIS A 152 -1.37 10.48 -8.10
C HIS A 152 -0.23 9.85 -7.30
N LYS A 153 0.75 9.30 -8.01
CA LYS A 153 1.82 8.48 -7.44
C LYS A 153 3.07 8.50 -8.33
N LEU A 154 4.09 7.74 -7.96
CA LEU A 154 5.31 7.60 -8.76
C LEU A 154 4.99 7.16 -10.20
N PRO A 155 5.84 7.49 -11.18
CA PRO A 155 7.09 8.23 -11.06
C PRO A 155 6.94 9.76 -11.00
N ASP A 156 5.77 10.30 -11.35
CA ASP A 156 5.61 11.74 -11.60
C ASP A 156 5.27 12.52 -10.31
N HIS A 157 4.80 11.83 -9.27
CA HIS A 157 4.41 12.44 -8.00
C HIS A 157 4.99 11.69 -6.79
N HIS A 158 5.59 12.45 -5.88
CA HIS A 158 6.27 11.96 -4.68
C HIS A 158 5.46 12.28 -3.42
N TYR A 159 6.05 12.06 -2.25
CA TYR A 159 5.52 12.53 -0.98
C TYR A 159 5.31 14.07 -1.01
N HIS A 160 4.16 14.62 -0.59
CA HIS A 160 3.00 14.05 0.13
C HIS A 160 1.77 13.83 -0.78
N THR A 161 1.93 13.60 -2.08
CA THR A 161 0.81 13.68 -3.02
C THR A 161 -0.32 12.68 -2.74
N ILE A 162 -0.01 11.46 -2.30
CA ILE A 162 -1.03 10.42 -2.08
C ILE A 162 -1.98 10.82 -0.95
N SER A 163 -1.44 11.27 0.20
CA SER A 163 -2.25 11.68 1.34
C SER A 163 -3.10 12.91 1.00
N ASN A 164 -2.52 13.88 0.30
CA ASN A 164 -3.24 15.09 -0.14
C ASN A 164 -4.40 14.78 -1.10
N ASP A 165 -4.16 13.97 -2.12
CA ASP A 165 -5.20 13.58 -3.07
C ASP A 165 -6.33 12.81 -2.38
N CYS A 166 -5.97 11.85 -1.53
CA CYS A 166 -6.95 11.04 -0.81
C CYS A 166 -7.76 11.89 0.18
N LEU A 167 -7.12 12.82 0.91
CA LEU A 167 -7.81 13.73 1.81
C LEU A 167 -8.76 14.66 1.05
N ASN A 168 -8.29 15.29 -0.03
CA ASN A 168 -9.10 16.21 -0.83
C ASN A 168 -10.30 15.51 -1.49
N ALA A 169 -10.10 14.32 -2.05
CA ALA A 169 -11.19 13.52 -2.60
C ALA A 169 -12.19 13.10 -1.52
N SER A 170 -11.70 12.74 -0.32
CA SER A 170 -12.57 12.39 0.81
C SER A 170 -13.42 13.57 1.26
N ILE A 171 -12.81 14.74 1.45
CA ILE A 171 -13.51 15.97 1.83
C ILE A 171 -14.57 16.32 0.78
N HIS A 172 -14.23 16.24 -0.52
CA HIS A 172 -15.18 16.53 -1.59
C HIS A 172 -16.39 15.59 -1.54
N PHE A 173 -16.15 14.29 -1.42
CA PHE A 173 -17.22 13.30 -1.33
C PHE A 173 -18.10 13.50 -0.10
N LEU A 174 -17.49 13.70 1.07
CA LEU A 174 -18.20 13.95 2.32
C LEU A 174 -19.08 15.21 2.28
N LYS A 175 -18.68 16.24 1.52
CA LYS A 175 -19.49 17.45 1.28
C LYS A 175 -20.62 17.26 0.27
N THR A 176 -20.57 16.20 -0.53
CA THR A 176 -21.49 15.97 -1.67
C THR A 176 -22.26 14.65 -1.58
N LEU A 177 -22.31 14.03 -0.40
CA LEU A 177 -22.96 12.72 -0.18
C LEU A 177 -24.41 12.67 -0.68
N GLY A 178 -25.18 13.75 -0.47
CA GLY A 178 -26.56 13.85 -0.92
C GLY A 178 -26.73 13.69 -2.43
N THR A 179 -25.78 14.20 -3.22
CA THR A 179 -25.74 14.05 -4.69
C THR A 179 -25.64 12.59 -5.12
N TYR A 180 -25.01 11.75 -4.28
CA TYR A 180 -24.80 10.34 -4.55
C TYR A 180 -25.79 9.43 -3.79
N GLY A 181 -26.78 10.01 -3.10
CA GLY A 181 -27.74 9.27 -2.29
C GLY A 181 -27.11 8.54 -1.11
N VAL A 182 -26.02 9.07 -0.54
CA VAL A 182 -25.30 8.44 0.58
C VAL A 182 -25.75 9.02 1.91
N ASP A 183 -26.01 8.14 2.87
CA ASP A 183 -26.27 8.49 4.28
C ASP A 183 -24.98 8.98 4.95
N SER A 184 -25.01 10.23 5.42
CA SER A 184 -23.88 10.89 6.08
C SER A 184 -23.43 10.21 7.37
N SER A 185 -24.31 9.44 8.02
CA SER A 185 -23.99 8.69 9.25
C SER A 185 -23.38 7.30 9.00
N ARG A 186 -23.26 6.88 7.73
CA ARG A 186 -22.88 5.52 7.33
C ARG A 186 -21.76 5.47 6.30
N VAL A 187 -20.83 6.42 6.38
CA VAL A 187 -19.63 6.44 5.53
C VAL A 187 -18.46 5.77 6.23
N VAL A 188 -17.79 4.85 5.54
CA VAL A 188 -16.56 4.20 6.04
C VAL A 188 -15.37 4.54 5.15
N LEU A 189 -14.20 4.63 5.77
CA LEU A 189 -12.92 4.70 5.07
C LEU A 189 -12.36 3.29 4.93
N CYS A 190 -11.93 2.90 3.74
CA CYS A 190 -11.43 1.56 3.45
C CYS A 190 -10.17 1.63 2.60
N GLY A 191 -9.25 0.70 2.82
CA GLY A 191 -8.13 0.54 1.91
C GLY A 191 -7.31 -0.70 2.23
N ASP A 192 -6.32 -0.93 1.38
CA ASP A 192 -5.40 -2.05 1.52
C ASP A 192 -3.92 -1.61 1.44
N SER A 193 -3.04 -2.24 2.21
CA SER A 193 -1.60 -1.93 2.25
C SER A 193 -1.34 -0.43 2.54
N VAL A 194 -0.68 0.28 1.62
CA VAL A 194 -0.47 1.75 1.68
C VAL A 194 -1.81 2.50 1.73
N GLY A 195 -2.81 2.08 0.96
CA GLY A 195 -4.14 2.70 0.96
C GLY A 195 -4.83 2.57 2.30
N ALA A 196 -4.64 1.46 3.02
CA ALA A 196 -5.13 1.31 4.38
C ALA A 196 -4.38 2.24 5.36
N GLY A 197 -3.06 2.43 5.19
CA GLY A 197 -2.30 3.43 5.93
C GLY A 197 -2.87 4.84 5.74
N VAL A 198 -3.21 5.18 4.50
CA VAL A 198 -3.85 6.46 4.15
C VAL A 198 -5.26 6.56 4.75
N ALA A 199 -6.04 5.48 4.76
CA ALA A 199 -7.35 5.44 5.42
C ALA A 199 -7.24 5.76 6.92
N ALA A 200 -6.25 5.18 7.60
CA ALA A 200 -5.96 5.45 9.01
C ALA A 200 -5.54 6.91 9.22
N LEU A 201 -4.64 7.43 8.37
CA LEU A 201 -4.21 8.83 8.41
C LEU A 201 -5.39 9.80 8.25
N ILE A 202 -6.23 9.59 7.24
CA ILE A 202 -7.38 10.47 6.97
C ILE A 202 -8.39 10.38 8.12
N SER A 203 -8.63 9.18 8.67
CA SER A 203 -9.48 9.04 9.87
C SER A 203 -8.99 9.93 11.00
N GLN A 204 -7.66 9.99 11.23
CA GLN A 204 -7.05 10.86 12.25
C GLN A 204 -7.17 12.34 11.92
N ILE A 205 -6.99 12.74 10.65
CA ILE A 205 -7.10 14.14 10.21
C ILE A 205 -8.54 14.66 10.33
N LEU A 206 -9.53 13.78 10.14
CA LEU A 206 -10.94 14.14 10.22
C LEU A 206 -11.48 14.23 11.66
N VAL A 207 -10.72 13.78 12.66
CA VAL A 207 -11.09 13.97 14.07
C VAL A 207 -11.30 15.46 14.36
N GLY A 208 -12.46 15.81 14.91
CA GLY A 208 -12.81 17.20 15.27
C GLY A 208 -13.25 18.09 14.10
N ARG A 209 -13.33 17.59 12.86
CA ARG A 209 -13.84 18.37 11.71
C ARG A 209 -15.38 18.45 11.72
N LEU A 210 -15.91 19.48 12.39
CA LEU A 210 -17.35 19.70 12.52
C LEU A 210 -18.05 20.13 11.21
N ASP A 211 -17.30 20.57 10.21
CA ASP A 211 -17.81 20.93 8.89
C ASP A 211 -18.08 19.72 7.98
N LEU A 212 -17.78 18.51 8.44
CA LEU A 212 -17.91 17.26 7.69
C LEU A 212 -18.69 16.20 8.48
N PRO A 213 -19.41 15.30 7.79
CA PRO A 213 -19.95 14.09 8.40
C PRO A 213 -18.88 13.25 9.10
N GLN A 214 -19.25 12.66 10.23
CA GLN A 214 -18.38 11.74 10.95
C GLN A 214 -18.20 10.42 10.17
N ILE A 215 -16.97 9.94 10.12
CA ILE A 215 -16.68 8.60 9.60
C ILE A 215 -17.23 7.57 10.58
N ARG A 216 -18.02 6.60 10.10
CA ARG A 216 -18.63 5.56 10.93
C ARG A 216 -17.63 4.50 11.37
N ALA A 217 -16.72 4.09 10.48
CA ALA A 217 -15.72 3.06 10.73
C ALA A 217 -14.55 3.18 9.74
N GLN A 218 -13.42 2.57 10.09
CA GLN A 218 -12.27 2.38 9.20
C GLN A 218 -12.01 0.88 8.96
N VAL A 219 -11.80 0.50 7.71
CA VAL A 219 -11.54 -0.88 7.27
C VAL A 219 -10.12 -0.93 6.73
N LEU A 220 -9.21 -1.56 7.49
CA LEU A 220 -7.78 -1.51 7.26
C LEU A 220 -7.26 -2.90 6.89
N ILE A 221 -6.98 -3.12 5.61
CA ILE A 221 -6.57 -4.43 5.09
C ILE A 221 -5.03 -4.47 4.97
N TYR A 222 -4.36 -5.32 5.76
CA TYR A 222 -2.90 -5.48 5.87
C TYR A 222 -2.13 -4.14 5.83
N PRO A 223 -2.44 -3.19 6.73
CA PRO A 223 -2.06 -1.79 6.55
C PRO A 223 -0.57 -1.49 6.78
N LEU A 224 -0.02 -0.57 6.00
CA LEU A 224 1.26 0.08 6.30
C LEU A 224 1.01 1.24 7.27
N LEU A 225 1.27 1.03 8.57
CA LEU A 225 0.96 2.00 9.63
C LEU A 225 2.17 2.72 10.22
N GLN A 226 3.38 2.28 9.89
CA GLN A 226 4.63 2.89 10.37
C GLN A 226 5.81 2.55 9.46
N ILE A 227 6.75 3.50 9.37
CA ILE A 227 8.02 3.36 8.64
C ILE A 227 9.23 3.79 9.48
N ILE A 228 9.13 3.64 10.81
CA ILE A 228 10.12 4.10 11.79
C ILE A 228 10.94 2.91 12.33
N ASN A 229 10.26 1.85 12.80
CA ASN A 229 10.88 0.68 13.38
C ASN A 229 10.85 -0.51 12.41
N PHE A 230 11.95 -0.72 11.72
CA PHE A 230 12.19 -1.87 10.83
C PHE A 230 12.77 -3.10 11.55
N GLN A 231 12.73 -3.13 12.88
CA GLN A 231 13.24 -4.24 13.70
C GLN A 231 12.13 -5.05 14.37
N LEU A 232 10.86 -4.82 14.03
CA LEU A 232 9.75 -5.66 14.50
C LEU A 232 9.92 -7.12 14.05
N PRO A 233 9.51 -8.12 14.86
CA PRO A 233 9.65 -9.55 14.54
C PRO A 233 9.18 -9.95 13.14
N SER A 234 8.00 -9.51 12.71
CA SER A 234 7.44 -9.80 11.39
C SER A 234 8.31 -9.27 10.26
N PHE A 235 8.99 -8.14 10.47
CA PHE A 235 9.85 -7.52 9.47
C PHE A 235 11.02 -8.43 9.07
N HIS A 236 11.57 -9.14 10.06
CA HIS A 236 12.64 -10.10 9.86
C HIS A 236 12.11 -11.46 9.40
N GLN A 237 11.08 -11.98 10.07
CA GLN A 237 10.48 -13.29 9.78
C GLN A 237 9.99 -13.38 8.33
N ASN A 238 9.40 -12.31 7.83
CA ASN A 238 8.73 -12.27 6.53
C ASN A 238 9.53 -11.47 5.48
N SER A 239 10.84 -11.27 5.70
CA SER A 239 11.71 -10.43 4.86
C SER A 239 11.83 -10.90 3.40
N HIS A 240 11.63 -12.20 3.16
CA HIS A 240 11.76 -12.85 1.85
C HIS A 240 10.42 -13.36 1.29
N ILE A 241 9.29 -13.00 1.90
CA ILE A 241 7.98 -13.44 1.42
C ILE A 241 7.74 -12.89 0.00
N PRO A 242 7.27 -13.73 -0.94
CA PRO A 242 6.91 -13.30 -2.29
C PRO A 242 6.03 -12.05 -2.35
N PHE A 243 6.21 -11.27 -3.42
CA PHE A 243 5.52 -10.00 -3.73
C PHE A 243 5.91 -8.79 -2.86
N LEU A 244 6.24 -8.99 -1.58
CA LEU A 244 6.66 -7.92 -0.69
C LEU A 244 7.91 -8.35 0.08
N THR A 245 9.06 -8.30 -0.59
CA THR A 245 10.35 -8.47 0.10
C THR A 245 10.73 -7.18 0.82
N GLN A 246 11.52 -7.30 1.89
CA GLN A 246 12.02 -6.15 2.65
C GLN A 246 12.73 -5.15 1.73
N LYS A 247 13.61 -5.66 0.86
CA LYS A 247 14.35 -4.84 -0.11
C LYS A 247 13.41 -4.09 -1.05
N PHE A 248 12.37 -4.76 -1.56
CA PHE A 248 11.42 -4.14 -2.47
C PHE A 248 10.62 -3.04 -1.78
N MET A 249 10.08 -3.31 -0.57
CA MET A 249 9.30 -2.34 0.19
C MET A 249 10.11 -1.08 0.51
N ILE A 250 11.31 -1.24 1.06
CA ILE A 250 12.19 -0.10 1.41
C ILE A 250 12.61 0.66 0.15
N THR A 251 12.88 -0.03 -0.97
CA THR A 251 13.18 0.64 -2.25
C THR A 251 12.02 1.51 -2.73
N CYS A 252 10.77 1.00 -2.66
CA CYS A 252 9.58 1.78 -2.99
C CYS A 252 9.42 2.99 -2.07
N MET A 253 9.61 2.78 -0.76
CA MET A 253 9.57 3.84 0.24
C MET A 253 10.60 4.94 -0.06
N PHE A 254 11.85 4.56 -0.31
CA PHE A 254 12.95 5.50 -0.59
C PHE A 254 12.65 6.33 -1.83
N ARG A 255 12.17 5.70 -2.91
CA ARG A 255 11.79 6.40 -4.13
C ARG A 255 10.62 7.38 -3.91
N TYR A 256 9.63 6.98 -3.12
CA TYR A 256 8.46 7.83 -2.86
C TYR A 256 8.79 9.03 -1.95
N LEU A 257 9.62 8.79 -0.92
CA LEU A 257 10.02 9.78 0.07
C LEU A 257 11.31 10.54 -0.31
N LEU A 258 11.84 10.30 -1.51
CA LEU A 258 13.05 10.93 -2.05
C LEU A 258 14.28 10.75 -1.14
N ILE A 259 14.44 9.55 -0.59
CA ILE A 259 15.56 9.19 0.29
C ILE A 259 16.72 8.66 -0.54
N ASP A 260 17.92 9.18 -0.28
CA ASP A 260 19.15 8.67 -0.89
C ASP A 260 19.44 7.23 -0.42
N SER A 261 19.76 6.35 -1.36
CA SER A 261 20.08 4.94 -1.07
C SER A 261 21.29 4.73 -0.17
N SER A 262 22.21 5.70 -0.07
CA SER A 262 23.33 5.68 0.86
C SER A 262 22.89 5.67 2.33
N TRP A 263 21.67 6.12 2.63
CA TRP A 263 21.10 6.09 3.98
C TRP A 263 20.46 4.75 4.35
N TRP A 264 20.51 3.74 3.48
CA TRP A 264 19.86 2.44 3.71
C TRP A 264 20.07 1.88 5.11
N ASP A 265 21.32 1.72 5.53
CA ASP A 265 21.66 1.15 6.83
C ASP A 265 21.21 2.05 7.97
N ALA A 266 21.38 3.37 7.84
CA ALA A 266 20.96 4.32 8.87
C ALA A 266 19.44 4.32 9.10
N ILE A 267 18.65 4.15 8.03
CA ILE A 267 17.19 4.05 8.11
C ILE A 267 16.76 2.71 8.70
N VAL A 268 17.27 1.59 8.19
CA VAL A 268 16.87 0.23 8.62
C VAL A 268 17.25 -0.05 10.08
N THR A 269 18.39 0.46 10.53
CA THR A 269 18.87 0.31 11.92
C THR A 269 18.30 1.36 12.87
N GLY A 270 17.57 2.35 12.34
CA GLY A 270 17.03 3.47 13.12
C GLY A 270 18.07 4.49 13.60
N ALA A 271 19.32 4.42 13.12
CA ALA A 271 20.38 5.37 13.47
C ALA A 271 19.96 6.84 13.20
N PHE A 272 19.07 7.10 12.25
CA PHE A 272 18.53 8.43 11.98
C PHE A 272 17.56 8.95 13.05
N ILE A 273 17.14 8.13 14.02
CA ILE A 273 16.12 8.49 15.03
C ILE A 273 16.82 9.11 16.25
N PRO A 274 16.55 10.39 16.59
CA PRO A 274 17.13 10.98 17.79
C PRO A 274 16.69 10.24 19.06
N PRO A 275 17.56 10.05 20.08
CA PRO A 275 17.21 9.33 21.30
C PRO A 275 15.97 9.87 22.02
N LYS A 276 15.76 11.19 22.01
CA LYS A 276 14.57 11.83 22.58
C LYS A 276 13.29 11.44 21.84
N VAL A 277 13.34 11.36 20.51
CA VAL A 277 12.21 10.93 19.67
C VAL A 277 11.92 9.45 19.88
N TRP A 278 12.96 8.60 19.90
CA TRP A 278 12.78 7.18 20.20
C TRP A 278 12.16 6.95 21.58
N LYS A 279 12.59 7.71 22.60
CA LYS A 279 11.98 7.63 23.94
C LYS A 279 10.47 7.89 23.91
N LYS A 280 10.00 8.83 23.06
CA LYS A 280 8.56 9.07 22.84
C LYS A 280 7.92 7.89 22.12
N TYR A 281 8.48 7.42 21.01
CA TYR A 281 7.84 6.43 20.13
C TYR A 281 7.93 4.99 20.63
N ARG A 282 8.90 4.67 21.49
CA ARG A 282 9.09 3.34 22.08
C ARG A 282 7.83 2.85 22.78
N LYS A 283 7.02 3.73 23.39
CA LYS A 283 5.78 3.31 24.05
C LYS A 283 4.78 2.62 23.12
N TRP A 284 4.83 2.92 21.81
CA TRP A 284 3.95 2.32 20.80
C TRP A 284 4.67 1.29 19.94
N LEU A 285 5.91 1.57 19.56
CA LEU A 285 6.71 0.75 18.63
C LEU A 285 7.58 -0.32 19.31
N SER A 286 7.39 -0.58 20.61
CA SER A 286 8.10 -1.65 21.32
C SER A 286 7.54 -3.03 20.96
N THR A 287 8.43 -4.01 20.81
CA THR A 287 8.07 -5.42 20.70
C THR A 287 7.40 -5.96 21.96
N ASP A 288 7.56 -5.28 23.10
CA ASP A 288 6.91 -5.61 24.36
C ASP A 288 5.38 -5.56 24.27
N ASN A 289 4.85 -4.72 23.37
CA ASN A 289 3.42 -4.53 23.13
C ASN A 289 2.80 -5.62 22.23
N LEU A 290 3.62 -6.50 21.64
CA LEU A 290 3.11 -7.58 20.81
C LEU A 290 2.56 -8.73 21.69
N PRO A 291 1.56 -9.49 21.22
CA PRO A 291 1.16 -10.74 21.88
C PRO A 291 2.33 -11.72 22.00
N ASN A 292 2.41 -12.47 23.12
CA ASN A 292 3.53 -13.36 23.41
C ASN A 292 3.87 -14.35 22.28
N ARG A 293 2.87 -14.85 21.54
CA ARG A 293 3.08 -15.76 20.40
C ARG A 293 3.87 -15.15 19.23
N PHE A 294 3.95 -13.82 19.14
CA PHE A 294 4.68 -13.10 18.09
C PHE A 294 6.00 -12.49 18.57
N LYS A 295 6.27 -12.53 19.89
CA LYS A 295 7.56 -12.12 20.43
C LYS A 295 8.60 -13.15 20.03
N LYS A 296 9.75 -12.70 19.52
CA LYS A 296 10.90 -13.57 19.26
C LYS A 296 11.55 -13.99 20.58
N THR A 297 11.78 -15.29 20.75
CA THR A 297 12.63 -15.87 21.80
C THR A 297 14.10 -15.85 21.34
N GLY A 298 14.81 -14.74 21.57
CA GLY A 298 16.22 -14.61 21.20
C GLY A 298 16.78 -13.20 21.41
N CYS A 299 18.11 -13.06 21.29
CA CYS A 299 18.80 -11.77 21.44
C CYS A 299 18.34 -10.82 20.32
N GLN A 300 17.65 -9.74 20.67
CA GLN A 300 17.23 -8.73 19.71
C GLN A 300 18.40 -7.80 19.40
N PRO A 301 18.59 -7.40 18.13
CA PRO A 301 19.53 -6.32 17.83
C PRO A 301 19.14 -5.07 18.62
N VAL A 302 20.13 -4.34 19.12
CA VAL A 302 19.91 -3.07 19.80
C VAL A 302 19.30 -2.09 18.80
N PHE A 303 18.11 -1.59 19.09
CA PHE A 303 17.42 -0.59 18.29
C PHE A 303 17.02 0.61 19.15
N PRO A 304 17.29 1.84 18.69
CA PRO A 304 18.01 2.21 17.48
C PRO A 304 19.52 2.00 17.61
N ALA A 305 20.22 1.90 16.48
CA ALA A 305 21.68 2.00 16.42
C ALA A 305 22.18 3.40 16.88
N PRO A 306 23.49 3.58 17.14
CA PRO A 306 24.04 4.88 17.53
C PRO A 306 23.61 6.00 16.58
N PHE A 307 23.20 7.13 17.16
CA PHE A 307 22.57 8.21 16.42
C PHE A 307 23.50 8.79 15.34
N ASN A 308 22.98 8.91 14.12
CA ASN A 308 23.63 9.55 12.99
C ASN A 308 22.90 10.86 12.66
N GLU A 309 23.53 11.99 13.00
CA GLU A 309 22.94 13.31 12.83
C GLU A 309 22.74 13.71 11.37
N ALA A 310 23.67 13.34 10.48
CA ALA A 310 23.55 13.63 9.05
C ALA A 310 22.34 12.88 8.45
N ALA A 311 22.20 11.59 8.78
CA ALA A 311 21.04 10.80 8.36
C ALA A 311 19.73 11.42 8.86
N TYR A 312 19.71 11.92 10.10
CA TYR A 312 18.54 12.59 10.65
C TYR A 312 18.19 13.88 9.91
N LEU A 313 19.17 14.77 9.69
CA LEU A 313 18.91 16.08 9.08
C LEU A 313 18.34 15.95 7.67
N GLU A 314 18.80 14.96 6.90
CA GLU A 314 18.32 14.69 5.55
C GLU A 314 16.98 13.93 5.52
N ASN A 315 16.67 13.13 6.54
CA ASN A 315 15.54 12.20 6.53
C ASN A 315 14.53 12.39 7.66
N LYS A 316 14.55 13.52 8.37
CA LYS A 316 13.65 13.79 9.51
C LYS A 316 12.16 13.73 9.16
N HIS A 317 11.78 13.95 7.91
CA HIS A 317 10.39 13.82 7.42
C HIS A 317 9.85 12.39 7.54
N LEU A 318 10.71 11.36 7.60
CA LEU A 318 10.30 9.98 7.93
C LEU A 318 9.59 9.89 9.29
N LEU A 319 9.89 10.80 10.21
CA LEU A 319 9.33 10.84 11.56
C LEU A 319 8.03 11.64 11.63
N ASP A 320 7.60 12.25 10.51
CA ASP A 320 6.30 12.93 10.41
C ASP A 320 5.19 11.92 10.69
N VAL A 321 4.23 12.33 11.51
CA VAL A 321 3.13 11.44 11.92
C VAL A 321 2.27 11.01 10.72
N GLU A 322 2.28 11.79 9.62
CA GLU A 322 1.61 11.42 8.36
C GLU A 322 2.16 10.13 7.74
N ASN A 323 3.46 9.85 7.91
CA ASN A 323 4.09 8.64 7.41
C ASN A 323 3.90 7.43 8.33
N SER A 324 3.56 7.68 9.59
CA SER A 324 3.39 6.64 10.60
C SER A 324 2.16 6.91 11.48
N PRO A 325 0.93 6.70 10.96
CA PRO A 325 -0.31 6.91 11.72
C PRO A 325 -0.33 6.19 13.07
N LEU A 326 0.43 5.11 13.23
CA LEU A 326 0.56 4.36 14.48
C LEU A 326 1.10 5.18 15.66
N VAL A 327 1.99 6.13 15.41
CA VAL A 327 2.60 6.96 16.47
C VAL A 327 1.83 8.24 16.77
N ARG A 328 0.62 8.38 16.23
CA ARG A 328 -0.29 9.48 16.57
C ARG A 328 -0.64 9.44 18.06
N ASP A 329 -0.75 10.64 18.65
CA ASP A 329 -1.02 10.83 20.08
C ASP A 329 -2.34 10.14 20.49
N ASP A 330 -2.38 9.65 21.73
CA ASP A 330 -3.41 8.72 22.19
C ASP A 330 -4.78 9.42 22.30
N GLU A 331 -4.79 10.75 22.49
CA GLU A 331 -6.00 11.58 22.50
C GLU A 331 -6.72 11.59 21.15
N ILE A 332 -5.98 11.54 20.04
CA ILE A 332 -6.55 11.46 18.69
C ILE A 332 -7.03 10.03 18.41
N ILE A 333 -6.23 9.03 18.80
CA ILE A 333 -6.57 7.62 18.60
C ILE A 333 -7.85 7.25 19.35
N ALA A 334 -8.03 7.75 20.57
CA ALA A 334 -9.24 7.53 21.37
C ALA A 334 -10.52 8.10 20.75
N GLN A 335 -10.41 9.04 19.82
CA GLN A 335 -11.52 9.66 19.10
C GLN A 335 -11.78 9.03 17.72
N LEU A 336 -10.96 8.04 17.31
CA LEU A 336 -11.14 7.37 16.03
C LEU A 336 -12.42 6.52 16.00
N PRO A 337 -13.02 6.36 14.81
CA PRO A 337 -14.15 5.46 14.67
C PRO A 337 -13.71 4.00 14.80
N GLU A 338 -14.70 3.11 15.01
CA GLU A 338 -14.49 1.67 15.09
C GLU A 338 -13.63 1.17 13.91
N ALA A 339 -12.68 0.29 14.20
CA ALA A 339 -11.74 -0.23 13.22
C ALA A 339 -11.96 -1.72 12.96
N PHE A 340 -12.10 -2.10 11.69
CA PHE A 340 -11.98 -3.48 11.23
C PHE A 340 -10.59 -3.68 10.63
N LEU A 341 -9.74 -4.40 11.35
CA LEU A 341 -8.34 -4.60 10.99
C LEU A 341 -8.11 -6.03 10.50
N VAL A 342 -7.59 -6.17 9.29
CA VAL A 342 -7.16 -7.46 8.73
C VAL A 342 -5.64 -7.45 8.65
N SER A 343 -4.99 -8.53 9.09
CA SER A 343 -3.55 -8.73 8.93
C SER A 343 -3.28 -10.11 8.37
N CYS A 344 -2.19 -10.24 7.62
CA CYS A 344 -1.71 -11.50 7.09
C CYS A 344 -0.63 -12.07 8.02
N GLU A 345 -0.70 -13.37 8.34
CA GLU A 345 0.26 -14.01 9.23
C GLU A 345 1.70 -13.95 8.70
N ASN A 346 1.85 -14.15 7.39
CA ASN A 346 3.10 -14.16 6.64
C ASN A 346 3.27 -12.85 5.87
N ASP A 347 3.27 -11.73 6.59
CA ASP A 347 3.47 -10.38 6.07
C ASP A 347 4.36 -9.58 7.03
N MET A 348 5.30 -8.80 6.51
CA MET A 348 6.16 -7.93 7.31
C MET A 348 5.38 -6.83 8.03
N LEU A 349 4.22 -6.42 7.51
CA LEU A 349 3.38 -5.36 8.08
C LEU A 349 2.51 -5.85 9.26
N ARG A 350 2.48 -7.17 9.51
CA ARG A 350 1.66 -7.81 10.56
C ARG A 350 1.81 -7.14 11.92
N ASP A 351 3.04 -6.97 12.39
CA ASP A 351 3.27 -6.48 13.75
C ASP A 351 2.83 -5.01 13.89
N ALA A 352 2.99 -4.18 12.86
CA ALA A 352 2.48 -2.81 12.86
C ALA A 352 0.94 -2.79 12.96
N ALA A 353 0.26 -3.69 12.26
CA ALA A 353 -1.19 -3.85 12.39
C ALA A 353 -1.59 -4.24 13.83
N LEU A 354 -0.90 -5.21 14.43
CA LEU A 354 -1.17 -5.63 15.81
C LEU A 354 -0.94 -4.51 16.84
N LEU A 355 0.11 -3.73 16.67
CA LEU A 355 0.44 -2.59 17.53
C LEU A 355 -0.56 -1.44 17.41
N TYR A 356 -1.29 -1.34 16.30
CA TYR A 356 -2.32 -0.32 16.13
C TYR A 356 -3.60 -0.60 16.91
N LYS A 357 -3.80 -1.83 17.39
CA LYS A 357 -4.91 -2.22 18.27
C LYS A 357 -4.74 -1.70 19.72
N LYS A 358 -4.05 -0.58 19.90
CA LYS A 358 -3.67 -0.02 21.20
C LYS A 358 -4.87 0.54 21.95
#